data_AF-A0A3N0YK22-F1
#
_entry.id   AF-A0A3N0YK22-F1
#
_cell.length_a   1.000
_cell.length_b   1.000
_cell.length_c   1.000
_cell.angle_alpha   90.00
_cell.angle_beta   90.00
_cell.angle_gamma   90.00
#
_symmetry.space_group_name_H-M   'P 1'
#
loop_
_entity.id
_entity.type
_entity.pdbx_description
1 polymer ?
#
loop_
_entity_poly.entity_id
_entity_poly.type
_entity_poly.pdbx_seq_one_letter_code
_entity_poly.pdbx_strand_id
1 'polypeptide(L)'
;MGKHKDLSEFDKDQIVMARRLGQSISKTAALVGCSRSAVVSIYQKWRHEYQNWTTEQWKKVAWSDESRFLLHHVDGRVRLRLLPGEHMAPGCTMGRRPAGGGRVTIIGLHRPSK
;
A
#
# COMPACT_ATOMS: atom_id res chain seq x y z
N MET A 1 -14.32 23.49 -6.52
CA MET A 1 -13.66 22.66 -7.56
C MET A 1 -12.44 22.01 -6.94
N GLY A 2 -12.52 20.70 -6.65
CA GLY A 2 -11.40 19.97 -6.03
C GLY A 2 -10.27 19.78 -7.04
N LYS A 3 -9.07 20.24 -6.69
CA LYS A 3 -7.87 20.08 -7.51
C LYS A 3 -7.65 18.58 -7.77
N HIS A 4 -7.55 18.20 -9.05
CA HIS A 4 -7.12 16.86 -9.43
C HIS A 4 -5.71 16.67 -8.86
N LYS A 5 -5.54 15.85 -7.82
CA LYS A 5 -4.22 15.38 -7.45
C LYS A 5 -3.79 14.45 -8.57
N ASP A 6 -2.80 14.87 -9.35
CA ASP A 6 -2.17 13.96 -10.30
C ASP A 6 -1.58 12.79 -9.52
N LEU A 7 -2.10 11.59 -9.81
CA LEU A 7 -1.68 10.37 -9.14
C LEU A 7 -0.22 10.10 -9.45
N SER A 8 0.56 9.76 -8.41
CA SER A 8 1.95 9.39 -8.58
C SER A 8 2.08 8.11 -9.42
N GLU A 9 3.26 7.87 -9.98
CA GLU A 9 3.52 6.62 -10.71
C GLU A 9 3.28 5.40 -9.81
N PHE A 10 3.69 5.49 -8.55
CA PHE A 10 3.40 4.48 -7.52
C PHE A 10 1.90 4.24 -7.32
N ASP A 11 1.07 5.30 -7.25
CA ASP A 11 -0.38 5.16 -7.10
C ASP A 11 -1.00 4.43 -8.30
N LYS A 12 -0.49 4.69 -9.51
CA LYS A 12 -0.92 4.02 -10.75
C LYS A 12 -0.52 2.54 -10.73
N ASP A 13 0.66 2.22 -10.24
CA ASP A 13 1.13 0.83 -10.12
C ASP A 13 0.32 0.05 -9.09
N GLN A 14 -0.01 0.66 -7.95
CA GLN A 14 -0.91 0.06 -6.95
C GLN A 14 -2.30 -0.23 -7.54
N ILE A 15 -2.83 0.67 -8.38
CA ILE A 15 -4.08 0.45 -9.10
C ILE A 15 -3.95 -0.77 -10.04
N VAL A 16 -2.90 -0.81 -10.86
CA VAL A 16 -2.68 -1.90 -11.82
C VAL A 16 -2.55 -3.24 -11.11
N MET A 17 -1.74 -3.30 -10.05
CA MET A 17 -1.50 -4.52 -9.27
C MET A 17 -2.77 -5.02 -8.59
N ALA A 18 -3.52 -4.14 -7.91
CA ALA A 18 -4.78 -4.51 -7.27
C ALA A 18 -5.80 -5.06 -8.28
N ARG A 19 -5.88 -4.48 -9.47
CA ARG A 19 -6.76 -4.96 -10.55
C ARG A 19 -6.30 -6.29 -11.14
N ARG A 20 -4.99 -6.52 -11.31
CA ARG A 20 -4.44 -7.82 -11.72
C ARG A 20 -4.69 -8.92 -10.69
N LEU A 21 -4.68 -8.58 -9.40
CA LEU A 21 -5.02 -9.48 -8.29
C LEU A 21 -6.53 -9.71 -8.13
N GLY A 22 -7.37 -9.20 -9.05
CA GLY A 22 -8.82 -9.41 -9.03
C GLY A 22 -9.57 -8.62 -7.94
N GLN A 23 -8.93 -7.64 -7.29
CA GLN A 23 -9.63 -6.80 -6.30
C GLN A 23 -10.70 -5.94 -6.96
N SER A 24 -11.80 -5.68 -6.26
CA SER A 24 -12.89 -4.84 -6.77
C SER A 24 -12.44 -3.38 -6.94
N ILE A 25 -13.05 -2.67 -7.90
CA ILE A 25 -12.73 -1.26 -8.20
C ILE A 25 -12.86 -0.39 -6.95
N SER A 26 -13.91 -0.61 -6.15
CA SER A 26 -14.14 0.14 -4.90
C SER A 26 -13.03 -0.11 -3.87
N LYS A 27 -12.54 -1.34 -3.74
CA LYS A 27 -11.44 -1.69 -2.83
C LYS A 27 -10.13 -1.03 -3.27
N THR A 28 -9.83 -1.04 -4.56
CA THR A 28 -8.66 -0.37 -5.14
C THR A 28 -8.74 1.16 -4.98
N ALA A 29 -9.91 1.76 -5.24
CA ALA A 29 -10.14 3.19 -5.08
C ALA A 29 -9.92 3.64 -3.63
N ALA A 30 -10.41 2.86 -2.66
CA ALA A 30 -10.22 3.12 -1.24
C ALA A 30 -8.75 2.97 -0.80
N LEU A 31 -8.02 1.98 -1.36
CA LEU A 31 -6.61 1.76 -1.06
C LEU A 31 -5.74 2.96 -1.45
N VAL A 32 -5.96 3.50 -2.65
CA VAL A 32 -5.16 4.60 -3.22
C VAL A 32 -5.72 5.98 -2.84
N GLY A 33 -6.96 6.03 -2.35
CA GLY A 33 -7.63 7.30 -2.03
C GLY A 33 -8.05 8.09 -3.27
N CYS A 34 -8.39 7.40 -4.37
CA CYS A 34 -8.82 8.00 -5.62
C CYS A 34 -10.26 7.63 -5.99
N SER A 35 -10.80 8.22 -7.05
CA SER A 35 -12.16 7.90 -7.52
C SER A 35 -12.21 6.54 -8.24
N ARG A 36 -13.38 5.89 -8.24
CA ARG A 36 -13.61 4.65 -9.00
C ARG A 36 -13.37 4.85 -10.50
N SER A 37 -13.68 6.02 -11.04
CA SER A 37 -13.44 6.37 -12.45
C SER A 37 -11.95 6.49 -12.77
N ALA A 38 -11.14 7.05 -11.86
CA ALA A 38 -9.68 7.12 -12.02
C ALA A 38 -9.07 5.71 -12.10
N VAL A 39 -9.49 4.80 -11.22
CA VAL A 39 -9.07 3.39 -11.24
C VAL A 39 -9.35 2.73 -12.59
N VAL A 40 -10.56 2.92 -13.13
CA VAL A 40 -10.95 2.35 -14.43
C VAL A 40 -10.12 2.95 -15.57
N SER A 41 -10.01 4.28 -15.62
CA SER A 41 -9.26 4.99 -16.66
C SER A 41 -7.78 4.57 -16.70
N ILE A 42 -7.13 4.54 -15.53
CA ILE A 42 -5.71 4.15 -15.42
C ILE A 42 -5.52 2.70 -15.84
N TYR A 43 -6.37 1.79 -15.37
CA TYR A 43 -6.26 0.38 -15.72
C TYR A 43 -6.50 0.12 -17.21
N GLN A 44 -7.46 0.82 -17.83
CA GLN A 44 -7.70 0.73 -19.27
C GLN A 44 -6.51 1.26 -20.06
N LYS A 45 -5.98 2.43 -19.70
CA LYS A 45 -4.81 3.01 -20.37
C LYS A 45 -3.61 2.05 -20.30
N TRP A 46 -3.31 1.53 -19.11
CA TRP A 46 -2.26 0.53 -18.92
C TRP A 46 -2.51 -0.72 -19.77
N ARG A 47 -3.74 -1.26 -19.76
CA ARG A 47 -4.07 -2.42 -20.58
C ARG A 47 -3.81 -2.15 -22.06
N HIS A 48 -4.28 -1.03 -22.60
CA HIS A 48 -4.08 -0.72 -24.02
C HIS A 48 -2.61 -0.50 -24.39
N GLU A 49 -1.85 0.17 -23.52
CA GLU A 49 -0.45 0.50 -23.77
C GLU A 49 0.46 -0.74 -23.73
N TYR A 50 0.20 -1.66 -22.79
CA TYR A 50 1.03 -2.83 -22.54
C TYR A 50 0.45 -4.16 -23.07
N GLN A 51 -0.75 -4.18 -23.67
CA GLN A 51 -1.40 -5.41 -24.17
C GLN A 51 -0.62 -6.07 -25.31
N ASN A 52 0.01 -5.28 -26.17
CA ASN A 52 0.73 -5.78 -27.35
C ASN A 52 2.25 -5.90 -27.12
N TRP A 53 2.70 -5.80 -25.87
CA TRP A 53 4.12 -5.88 -25.56
C TRP A 53 4.65 -7.30 -25.65
N THR A 54 5.77 -7.45 -26.35
CA THR A 54 6.53 -8.70 -26.47
C THR A 54 7.38 -8.96 -25.22
N THR A 55 7.75 -10.22 -24.97
CA THR A 55 8.61 -10.61 -23.84
C THR A 55 9.94 -9.85 -23.82
N GLU A 56 10.49 -9.56 -24.99
CA GLU A 56 11.75 -8.80 -25.13
C GLU A 56 11.61 -7.31 -24.77
N GLN A 57 10.40 -6.74 -24.88
CA GLN A 57 10.11 -5.39 -24.38
C GLN A 57 9.95 -5.40 -22.86
N TRP A 58 9.30 -6.42 -22.29
CA TRP A 58 9.17 -6.59 -20.83
C TRP A 58 10.52 -6.77 -20.13
N LYS A 59 11.50 -7.44 -20.77
CA LYS A 59 12.87 -7.60 -20.25
C LYS A 59 13.63 -6.28 -20.06
N LYS A 60 13.25 -5.23 -20.79
CA LYS A 60 13.88 -3.90 -20.69
C LYS A 60 13.33 -3.06 -19.55
N VAL A 61 12.19 -3.44 -18.98
CA VAL A 61 11.54 -2.71 -17.89
C VAL A 61 12.27 -2.96 -16.58
N ALA A 62 12.64 -1.89 -15.90
CA ALA A 62 13.08 -1.95 -14.51
C ALA A 62 11.86 -1.85 -13.60
N TRP A 63 11.71 -2.80 -12.71
CA TRP A 63 10.62 -2.88 -11.75
C TRP A 63 11.10 -2.32 -10.42
N SER A 64 10.36 -1.38 -9.84
CA SER A 64 10.55 -0.95 -8.46
C SER A 64 9.41 -1.45 -7.57
N ASP A 65 9.72 -1.85 -6.35
CA ASP A 65 8.74 -2.16 -5.29
C ASP A 65 9.12 -1.40 -4.02
N GLU A 66 8.10 -1.04 -3.24
CA GLU A 66 8.26 -0.47 -1.90
C GLU A 66 7.62 -1.40 -0.87
N SER A 67 8.47 -2.19 -0.21
CA SER A 67 8.04 -3.08 0.85
C SER A 67 8.18 -2.38 2.21
N ARG A 68 7.08 -2.34 2.98
CA ARG A 68 7.01 -1.71 4.31
C ARG A 68 6.98 -2.76 5.40
N PHE A 69 8.01 -2.78 6.23
CA PHE A 69 8.13 -3.69 7.35
C PHE A 69 7.93 -2.95 8.68
N LEU A 70 7.12 -3.54 9.54
CA LEU A 70 6.94 -3.08 10.91
C LEU A 70 8.07 -3.67 11.75
N LEU A 71 8.87 -2.82 12.38
CA LEU A 71 9.98 -3.24 13.24
C LEU A 71 9.51 -3.93 14.53
N HIS A 72 8.30 -3.64 14.98
CA HIS A 72 7.64 -4.39 16.05
C HIS A 72 6.40 -5.09 15.51
N HIS A 73 6.28 -6.38 15.84
CA HIS A 73 5.07 -7.16 15.57
C HIS A 73 3.87 -6.49 16.24
N VAL A 74 2.84 -6.20 15.44
CA VAL A 74 1.57 -5.70 15.97
C VAL A 74 0.82 -6.91 16.51
N ASP A 75 0.93 -7.15 17.82
CA ASP A 75 0.24 -8.23 18.54
C ASP A 75 -1.28 -7.98 18.70
N GLY A 76 -1.78 -6.86 18.18
CA GLY A 76 -3.18 -6.45 18.30
C GLY A 76 -3.60 -6.08 19.73
N ARG A 77 -2.66 -6.07 20.68
CA ARG A 77 -2.92 -5.85 22.10
C ARG A 77 -2.71 -4.38 22.47
N VAL A 78 -3.65 -3.84 23.22
CA VAL A 78 -3.54 -2.51 23.83
C VAL A 78 -2.62 -2.63 25.05
N ARG A 79 -1.52 -1.86 25.09
CA ARG A 79 -0.59 -1.86 26.23
C ARG A 79 -0.89 -0.72 27.19
N LEU A 80 -1.17 -1.06 28.45
CA LEU A 80 -1.38 -0.12 29.55
C LEU A 80 -0.03 0.25 30.21
N ARG A 81 0.34 1.55 30.31
CA ARG A 81 1.43 2.00 31.19
C ARG A 81 0.87 2.28 32.58
N LEU A 82 1.12 1.37 33.52
CA LEU A 82 0.85 1.54 34.95
C LEU A 82 2.10 2.14 35.61
N LEU A 83 1.90 3.07 36.55
CA LEU A 83 2.98 3.50 37.45
C LEU A 83 3.27 2.38 38.46
N PRO A 84 4.48 2.32 39.05
CA PRO A 84 4.83 1.27 40.01
C PRO A 84 3.86 1.28 41.20
N GLY A 85 3.06 0.21 41.35
CA GLY A 85 2.16 0.01 42.50
C GLY A 85 0.65 0.02 42.21
N GLU A 86 0.19 0.31 41.00
CA GLU A 86 -1.26 0.29 40.68
C GLU A 86 -1.72 -1.07 40.10
N HIS A 87 -2.68 -1.71 40.77
CA HIS A 87 -3.36 -2.91 40.28
C HIS A 87 -4.49 -2.50 39.31
N MET A 88 -4.65 -3.20 38.18
CA MET A 88 -5.69 -2.85 37.21
C MET A 88 -7.09 -2.93 37.82
N ALA A 89 -7.84 -1.82 37.73
CA ALA A 89 -9.26 -1.80 38.05
C ALA A 89 -10.08 -2.49 36.93
N PRO A 90 -11.09 -3.31 37.27
CA PRO A 90 -11.92 -3.98 36.27
C PRO A 90 -12.77 -2.94 35.53
N GLY A 91 -12.39 -2.62 34.29
CA GLY A 91 -13.11 -1.68 33.42
C GLY A 91 -12.24 -0.69 32.64
N CYS A 92 -10.95 -0.59 32.94
CA CYS A 92 -10.08 0.38 32.26
C CYS A 92 -9.47 -0.18 30.96
N THR A 93 -10.07 0.13 29.80
CA THR A 93 -9.44 -0.07 28.48
C THR A 93 -8.55 1.12 28.13
N MET A 94 -7.23 0.91 27.87
CA MET A 94 -6.38 2.02 27.40
C MET A 94 -6.75 2.44 25.99
N GLY A 95 -6.73 3.74 25.75
CA GLY A 95 -6.68 4.27 24.39
C GLY A 95 -5.40 3.86 23.67
N ARG A 96 -5.52 3.58 22.36
CA ARG A 96 -4.39 3.33 21.46
C ARG A 96 -3.43 4.52 21.46
N ARG A 97 -2.20 4.33 21.96
CA ARG A 97 -1.04 5.00 21.39
C ARG A 97 -0.29 3.98 20.52
N PRO A 98 0.04 4.31 19.26
CA PRO A 98 0.99 3.50 18.51
C PRO A 98 2.27 3.40 19.34
N ALA A 99 2.72 2.18 19.62
CA ALA A 99 4.08 1.99 20.09
C ALA A 99 4.99 2.65 19.05
N GLY A 100 5.90 3.52 19.49
CA GLY A 100 6.92 4.16 18.66
C GLY A 100 7.93 3.13 18.16
N GLY A 101 7.46 2.10 17.49
CA GLY A 101 8.23 0.95 17.06
C GLY A 101 9.01 1.21 15.79
N GLY A 102 8.88 2.37 15.16
CA GLY A 102 9.52 2.65 13.88
C GLY A 102 8.99 1.77 12.73
N ARG A 103 9.34 2.16 11.50
CA ARG A 103 9.02 1.43 10.28
C ARG A 103 10.24 1.46 9.39
N VAL A 104 10.50 0.35 8.70
CA VAL A 104 11.53 0.30 7.66
C VAL A 104 10.82 0.19 6.32
N THR A 105 11.19 1.09 5.42
CA THR A 105 10.78 1.04 4.01
C THR A 105 11.99 0.58 3.22
N ILE A 106 11.84 -0.49 2.45
CA ILE A 106 12.86 -0.98 1.53
C ILE A 106 12.38 -0.71 0.12
N ILE A 107 13.22 -0.06 -0.68
CA ILE A 107 13.00 0.13 -2.11
C ILE A 107 13.84 -0.91 -2.84
N GLY A 108 13.17 -1.85 -3.51
CA GLY A 108 13.81 -2.84 -4.36
C GLY A 108 13.75 -2.40 -5.82
N LEU A 109 14.86 -2.51 -6.56
CA LEU A 109 14.89 -2.37 -8.01
C LEU A 109 15.32 -3.70 -8.63
N HIS A 110 14.46 -4.27 -9.48
CA HIS A 110 14.73 -5.51 -10.17
C HIS A 110 14.66 -5.31 -11.69
N ARG A 111 15.68 -5.81 -12.40
CA ARG A 111 15.60 -6.00 -13.85
C ARG A 111 15.62 -7.50 -14.16
N PRO A 112 14.73 -7.99 -15.03
CA PRO A 112 14.81 -9.36 -15.53
C PRO A 112 16.16 -9.59 -16.20
N SER A 113 16.85 -10.67 -15.85
CA SER A 113 18.03 -11.12 -16.60
C SER A 113 17.61 -11.76 -17.94
N LYS A 114 18.55 -11.82 -18.89
CA LYS A 114 18.33 -12.37 -20.24
C LYS A 114 17.73 -13.77 -20.23
#